data_AF-A0A3M7RXH1-F1
#
_entry.id   AF-A0A3M7RXH1-F1
#
_cell.length_a   1.000
_cell.length_b   1.000
_cell.length_c   1.000
_cell.angle_alpha   90.00
_cell.angle_beta   90.00
_cell.angle_gamma   90.00
#
_symmetry.space_group_name_H-M   'P 1'
#
loop_
_entity.id
_entity.type
_entity.pdbx_description
1 polymer ?
#
loop_
_entity_poly.entity_id
_entity_poly.type
_entity_poly.pdbx_seq_one_letter_code
_entity_poly.pdbx_strand_id
1 'polypeptide(L)'
;MARETKFCNLFGFNLDELKSWNGLVRLLNRPEDPSSLALFRILFGFIMMLDIPHERGMTDADIEFGNPRQCYFPLFDFLKPLSAEWMVIIYGIMFFGAMGIMLGFKYRWSCLCFTIPYWYLFFLDKTTWNNHSYLYGLCGFLLFFMDANRYLSIDGLMDKNIRNAHVPLWNYSILRIQIFFVYFMAGLKKTELDWIKGYSMGTLGTHWVFDPFNPSVKYFLSDIVSKFDFCHSDFLFKVMSVRRTTCATLGINVATL
;
A
#
# COMPACT_ATOMS: atom_id res chain seq x y z
N MET A 1 -6.41 -16.35 -33.46
CA MET A 1 -6.07 -17.75 -33.10
C MET A 1 -4.72 -17.91 -32.39
N ALA A 2 -3.54 -17.95 -33.04
CA ALA A 2 -2.27 -18.26 -32.33
C ALA A 2 -1.84 -17.23 -31.26
N ARG A 3 -2.20 -15.96 -31.43
CA ARG A 3 -1.93 -14.87 -30.46
C ARG A 3 -2.86 -14.94 -29.24
N GLU A 4 -4.10 -15.37 -29.44
CA GLU A 4 -5.12 -15.52 -28.38
C GLU A 4 -4.80 -16.72 -27.49
N THR A 5 -4.36 -17.86 -28.06
CA THR A 5 -3.93 -19.02 -27.26
C THR A 5 -2.71 -18.70 -26.40
N LYS A 6 -1.74 -17.93 -26.92
CA LYS A 6 -0.58 -17.50 -26.13
C LYS A 6 -0.98 -16.54 -24.99
N PHE A 7 -1.92 -15.62 -25.24
CA PHE A 7 -2.45 -14.71 -24.22
C PHE A 7 -3.24 -15.46 -23.14
N CYS A 8 -4.10 -16.39 -23.54
CA CYS A 8 -4.87 -17.24 -22.62
C CYS A 8 -3.94 -18.07 -21.73
N ASN A 9 -2.87 -18.64 -22.30
CA ASN A 9 -1.87 -19.39 -21.54
C ASN A 9 -1.05 -18.50 -20.57
N LEU A 10 -0.82 -17.23 -20.92
CA LEU A 10 -0.04 -16.31 -20.08
C LEU A 10 -0.89 -15.68 -18.96
N PHE A 11 -2.12 -15.25 -19.27
CA PHE A 11 -2.97 -14.49 -18.35
C PHE A 11 -4.09 -15.31 -17.71
N GLY A 12 -4.39 -16.51 -18.23
CA GLY A 12 -5.35 -17.44 -17.66
C GLY A 12 -6.82 -17.10 -17.93
N PHE A 13 -7.09 -16.15 -18.84
CA PHE A 13 -8.43 -15.76 -19.28
C PHE A 13 -8.44 -15.37 -20.77
N ASN A 14 -9.60 -15.48 -21.42
CA ASN A 14 -9.76 -15.12 -22.83
C ASN A 14 -10.14 -13.64 -22.98
N LEU A 15 -9.58 -12.96 -23.99
CA LEU A 15 -9.90 -11.57 -24.31
C LEU A 15 -11.37 -11.37 -24.70
N ASP A 16 -12.04 -12.41 -25.20
CA ASP A 16 -13.46 -12.36 -25.54
C ASP A 16 -14.35 -12.19 -24.30
N GLU A 17 -13.91 -12.65 -23.13
CA GLU A 17 -14.65 -12.47 -21.87
C GLU A 17 -14.70 -10.99 -21.45
N LEU A 18 -13.67 -10.21 -21.80
CA LEU A 18 -13.62 -8.77 -21.50
C LEU A 18 -14.56 -7.94 -22.38
N LYS A 19 -14.96 -8.46 -23.55
CA LYS A 19 -15.83 -7.73 -24.49
C LYS A 19 -17.29 -7.68 -24.04
N SER A 20 -17.71 -8.60 -23.17
CA SER A 20 -19.08 -8.66 -22.67
C SER A 20 -19.14 -8.37 -21.17
N TRP A 21 -20.15 -7.61 -20.74
CA TRP A 21 -20.34 -7.30 -19.31
C TRP A 21 -20.46 -8.57 -18.46
N ASN A 22 -21.25 -9.54 -18.92
CA ASN A 22 -21.43 -10.82 -18.22
C ASN A 22 -20.13 -11.65 -18.16
N GLY A 23 -19.30 -11.61 -19.21
CA GLY A 23 -17.99 -12.26 -19.22
C GLY A 23 -17.05 -11.61 -18.21
N LEU A 24 -17.00 -10.27 -18.17
CA LEU A 24 -16.19 -9.51 -17.21
C LEU A 24 -16.58 -9.82 -15.76
N VAL A 25 -17.89 -9.81 -15.46
CA VAL A 25 -18.38 -10.11 -14.10
C VAL A 25 -18.04 -11.55 -13.70
N ARG A 26 -18.15 -12.52 -14.61
CA ARG A 26 -17.75 -13.90 -14.35
C ARG A 26 -16.25 -14.02 -14.10
N LEU A 27 -15.42 -13.34 -14.90
CA LEU A 27 -13.97 -13.32 -14.73
C LEU A 27 -13.56 -12.73 -13.38
N LEU A 28 -14.15 -11.58 -13.01
CA LEU A 28 -13.84 -10.88 -11.75
C LEU A 28 -14.30 -11.65 -10.50
N ASN A 29 -15.35 -12.47 -10.60
CA ASN A 29 -15.84 -13.32 -9.52
C ASN A 29 -15.25 -14.73 -9.52
N ARG A 30 -14.29 -15.02 -10.40
CA ARG A 30 -13.59 -16.30 -10.41
C ARG A 30 -12.90 -16.53 -9.06
N PRO A 31 -13.03 -17.74 -8.46
CA PRO A 31 -12.33 -18.07 -7.22
C PRO A 31 -10.83 -18.20 -7.46
N GLU A 32 -10.05 -17.57 -6.60
CA GLU A 32 -8.59 -17.60 -6.58
C GLU A 32 -8.08 -17.99 -5.19
N ASP A 33 -6.80 -18.38 -5.14
CA ASP A 33 -6.10 -18.72 -3.90
C ASP A 33 -5.96 -17.47 -3.01
N PRO A 34 -6.36 -17.49 -1.72
CA PRO A 34 -6.25 -16.34 -0.82
C PRO A 34 -4.83 -16.03 -0.30
N SER A 35 -3.85 -16.88 -0.58
CA SER A 35 -2.52 -16.83 0.06
C SER A 35 -1.77 -15.51 -0.18
N SER A 36 -1.75 -15.00 -1.40
CA SER A 36 -1.01 -13.76 -1.74
C SER A 36 -1.67 -12.51 -1.17
N LEU A 37 -3.01 -12.47 -1.09
CA LEU A 37 -3.74 -11.38 -0.45
C LEU A 37 -3.47 -11.31 1.06
N ALA A 38 -3.35 -12.47 1.71
CA ALA A 38 -2.98 -12.53 3.13
C ALA A 38 -1.54 -12.06 3.37
N LEU A 39 -0.59 -12.42 2.49
CA LEU A 39 0.77 -11.90 2.59
C LEU A 39 0.81 -10.39 2.41
N PHE A 40 0.07 -9.84 1.43
CA PHE A 40 -0.07 -8.40 1.26
C PHE A 40 -0.62 -7.73 2.53
N ARG A 41 -1.67 -8.30 3.15
CA ARG A 41 -2.24 -7.81 4.42
C ARG A 41 -1.21 -7.78 5.55
N ILE A 42 -0.47 -8.86 5.75
CA ILE A 42 0.54 -8.96 6.82
C ILE A 42 1.64 -7.92 6.61
N LEU A 43 2.16 -7.83 5.39
CA LEU A 43 3.20 -6.87 5.04
C LEU A 43 2.73 -5.42 5.16
N PHE A 44 1.52 -5.12 4.69
CA PHE A 44 0.92 -3.79 4.84
C PHE A 44 0.79 -3.42 6.32
N GLY A 45 0.23 -4.30 7.14
CA GLY A 45 0.09 -4.04 8.57
C GLY A 45 1.44 -3.85 9.28
N PHE A 46 2.44 -4.67 8.93
CA PHE A 46 3.80 -4.54 9.45
C PHE A 46 4.45 -3.20 9.07
N ILE A 47 4.38 -2.81 7.79
CA ILE A 47 4.90 -1.53 7.32
C ILE A 47 4.19 -0.37 8.02
N MET A 48 2.87 -0.43 8.17
CA MET A 48 2.12 0.63 8.86
C MET A 48 2.48 0.73 10.36
N MET A 49 2.77 -0.40 11.03
CA MET A 49 3.26 -0.36 12.40
C MET A 49 4.63 0.33 12.54
N LEU A 50 5.45 0.36 11.49
CA LEU A 50 6.72 1.09 11.47
C LEU A 50 6.53 2.56 11.02
N ASP A 51 5.68 2.81 10.02
CA ASP A 51 5.39 4.14 9.47
C ASP A 51 4.70 5.05 10.50
N ILE A 52 3.76 4.52 11.30
CA ILE A 52 2.98 5.32 12.24
C ILE A 52 3.86 6.01 13.32
N PRO A 53 4.77 5.30 14.03
CA PRO A 53 5.67 5.92 15.00
C PRO A 53 6.71 6.87 14.41
N HIS A 54 7.25 6.55 13.23
CA HIS A 54 8.39 7.25 12.66
C HIS A 54 7.98 8.37 11.69
N GLU A 55 7.26 8.02 10.63
CA GLU A 55 6.93 8.94 9.53
C GLU A 55 5.67 9.76 9.81
N ARG A 56 4.76 9.27 10.66
CA ARG A 56 3.53 10.00 11.03
C ARG A 56 3.58 10.69 12.36
N GLY A 57 4.72 10.62 13.06
CA GLY A 57 4.96 11.41 14.25
C GLY A 57 4.18 10.98 15.48
N MET A 58 3.71 9.72 15.58
CA MET A 58 3.07 9.25 16.83
C MET A 58 3.98 9.43 18.05
N THR A 59 5.30 9.32 17.88
CA THR A 59 6.28 9.49 18.96
C THR A 59 6.36 10.94 19.47
N ASP A 60 6.16 11.91 18.59
CA ASP A 60 6.28 13.35 18.90
C ASP A 60 4.91 14.04 18.95
N ALA A 61 3.80 13.28 18.92
CA ALA A 61 2.45 13.80 18.80
C ALA A 61 2.05 14.70 19.98
N ASP A 62 2.53 14.40 21.19
CA ASP A 62 2.29 15.22 22.38
C ASP A 62 2.96 16.60 22.28
N ILE A 63 4.17 16.65 21.72
CA ILE A 63 4.92 17.87 21.48
C ILE A 63 4.29 18.66 20.33
N GLU A 64 3.96 17.98 19.23
CA GLU A 64 3.42 18.58 18.02
C GLU A 64 2.07 19.24 18.28
N PHE A 65 1.11 18.47 18.81
CA PHE A 65 -0.25 18.95 19.08
C PHE A 65 -0.37 19.73 20.40
N GLY A 66 0.67 19.71 21.24
CA GLY A 66 0.75 20.52 22.46
C GLY A 66 1.30 21.93 22.26
N ASN A 67 1.92 22.21 21.11
CA ASN A 67 2.55 23.51 20.84
C ASN A 67 1.56 24.51 20.20
N PRO A 68 1.17 25.60 20.89
CA PRO A 68 0.21 26.58 20.36
C PRO A 68 0.76 27.42 19.20
N ARG A 69 2.05 27.30 18.88
CA ARG A 69 2.70 28.01 17.77
C ARG A 69 2.68 27.20 16.46
N GLN A 70 2.23 25.95 16.49
CA GLN A 70 2.16 25.12 15.30
C GLN A 70 0.95 25.52 14.44
N CYS A 71 1.22 25.78 13.16
CA CYS A 71 0.18 26.09 12.18
C CYS A 71 -0.20 24.83 11.42
N TYR A 72 -1.47 24.46 11.46
CA TYR A 72 -2.02 23.36 10.67
C TYR A 72 -2.78 23.91 9.46
N PHE A 73 -2.64 23.23 8.32
CA PHE A 73 -3.30 23.59 7.08
C PHE A 73 -4.33 22.51 6.68
N PRO A 74 -5.50 22.47 7.33
CA PRO A 74 -6.49 21.44 7.06
C PRO A 74 -7.05 21.55 5.64
N LEU A 75 -7.50 20.42 5.10
CA LEU A 75 -8.21 20.39 3.82
C LEU A 75 -9.57 21.06 3.89
N PHE A 76 -10.28 20.86 5.01
CA PHE A 76 -11.59 21.42 5.26
C PHE A 76 -11.55 22.32 6.49
N ASP A 77 -12.19 23.49 6.43
CA ASP A 77 -12.14 24.50 7.50
C ASP A 77 -12.73 24.02 8.84
N PHE A 78 -13.56 22.97 8.81
CA PHE A 78 -14.13 22.35 10.01
C PHE A 78 -13.16 21.37 10.70
N LEU A 79 -12.12 20.90 10.03
CA LEU A 79 -11.12 20.01 10.61
C LEU A 79 -10.14 20.85 11.42
N LYS A 80 -10.06 20.55 12.72
CA LYS A 80 -9.11 21.16 13.63
C LYS A 80 -8.50 20.07 14.51
N PRO A 81 -7.22 20.22 14.91
CA PRO A 81 -6.62 19.26 15.83
C PRO A 81 -7.43 19.24 17.12
N LEU A 82 -7.64 18.04 17.68
CA LEU A 82 -8.16 17.92 19.04
C LEU A 82 -7.04 18.27 20.03
N SER A 83 -7.35 18.26 21.34
CA SER A 83 -6.29 18.39 22.34
C SER A 83 -5.24 17.29 22.17
N ALA A 84 -4.00 17.58 22.58
CA ALA A 84 -2.87 16.66 22.42
C ALA A 84 -3.18 15.25 22.94
N GLU A 85 -3.86 15.13 24.10
CA GLU A 85 -4.26 13.84 24.68
C GLU A 85 -5.15 13.02 23.73
N TRP A 86 -6.14 13.66 23.09
CA TRP A 86 -7.02 12.98 22.13
C TRP A 86 -6.28 12.59 20.86
N MET A 87 -5.32 13.40 20.42
CA MET A 87 -4.49 13.07 19.25
C MET A 87 -3.66 11.82 19.52
N VAL A 88 -3.02 11.71 20.69
CA VAL A 88 -2.29 10.49 21.09
C VAL A 88 -3.20 9.25 21.10
N ILE A 89 -4.44 9.39 21.59
CA ILE A 89 -5.43 8.30 21.55
C ILE A 89 -5.77 7.90 20.10
N ILE A 90 -5.97 8.86 19.20
CA ILE A 90 -6.24 8.61 17.77
C ILE A 90 -5.09 7.84 17.12
N TYR A 91 -3.84 8.25 17.39
CA TYR A 91 -2.67 7.51 16.93
C TYR A 91 -2.60 6.08 17.50
N GLY A 92 -2.92 5.91 18.79
CA GLY A 92 -3.02 4.59 19.42
C GLY A 92 -4.05 3.70 18.73
N ILE A 93 -5.27 4.21 18.47
CA ILE A 93 -6.32 3.48 17.76
C ILE A 93 -5.85 3.09 16.35
N MET A 94 -5.19 4.01 15.63
CA MET A 94 -4.63 3.73 14.31
C MET A 94 -3.57 2.63 14.35
N PHE A 95 -2.66 2.68 15.32
CA PHE A 95 -1.60 1.69 15.51
C PHE A 95 -2.15 0.30 15.86
N PHE A 96 -3.08 0.22 16.81
CA PHE A 96 -3.75 -1.04 17.13
C PHE A 96 -4.61 -1.56 15.98
N GLY A 97 -5.21 -0.66 15.18
CA GLY A 97 -5.87 -0.99 13.92
C GLY A 97 -4.91 -1.66 12.93
N ALA A 98 -3.72 -1.09 12.71
CA ALA A 98 -2.69 -1.66 11.83
C ALA A 98 -2.22 -3.04 12.32
N MET A 99 -2.00 -3.20 13.63
CA MET A 99 -1.66 -4.49 14.24
C MET A 99 -2.80 -5.52 14.06
N GLY A 100 -4.05 -5.09 14.25
CA GLY A 100 -5.23 -5.92 14.01
C GLY A 100 -5.38 -6.35 12.56
N ILE A 101 -5.04 -5.47 11.59
CA ILE A 101 -4.96 -5.81 10.17
C ILE A 101 -3.87 -6.85 9.93
N MET A 102 -2.67 -6.67 10.51
CA MET A 102 -1.54 -7.61 10.35
C MET A 102 -1.86 -9.01 10.90
N LEU A 103 -2.55 -9.10 12.03
CA LEU A 103 -2.94 -10.38 12.64
C LEU A 103 -4.23 -10.95 12.05
N GLY A 104 -5.07 -10.11 11.45
CA GLY A 104 -6.36 -10.51 10.90
C GLY A 104 -7.35 -10.88 12.01
N PHE A 105 -7.30 -10.13 13.12
CA PHE A 105 -8.25 -10.23 14.21
C PHE A 105 -9.37 -9.20 14.03
N LYS A 106 -10.62 -9.65 14.07
CA LYS A 106 -11.81 -8.84 13.77
C LYS A 106 -11.55 -7.92 12.57
N TYR A 107 -11.11 -8.52 11.46
CA TYR A 107 -10.43 -7.83 10.37
C TYR A 107 -11.14 -6.54 9.89
N ARG A 108 -12.46 -6.59 9.70
CA ARG A 108 -13.25 -5.43 9.25
C ARG A 108 -13.23 -4.27 10.26
N TRP A 109 -13.30 -4.58 11.55
CA TRP A 109 -13.19 -3.57 12.62
C TRP A 109 -11.78 -3.00 12.71
N SER A 110 -10.76 -3.84 12.60
CA SER A 110 -9.36 -3.41 12.57
C SER A 110 -9.08 -2.47 11.38
N CYS A 111 -9.66 -2.77 10.21
CA CYS A 111 -9.61 -1.88 9.05
C CYS A 111 -10.26 -0.52 9.30
N LEU A 112 -11.41 -0.46 9.99
CA LEU A 112 -12.05 0.82 10.35
C LEU A 112 -11.22 1.62 11.36
N CYS A 113 -10.71 0.96 12.41
CA CYS A 113 -9.84 1.56 13.42
C CYS A 113 -8.55 2.12 12.82
N PHE A 114 -8.07 1.55 11.72
CA PHE A 114 -6.94 2.12 10.96
C PHE A 114 -7.41 3.27 10.04
N THR A 115 -8.38 2.99 9.17
CA THR A 115 -8.73 3.85 8.03
C THR A 115 -9.34 5.19 8.46
N ILE A 116 -10.19 5.20 9.50
CA ILE A 116 -10.86 6.42 9.95
C ILE A 116 -9.84 7.41 10.55
N PRO A 117 -9.04 7.03 11.57
CA PRO A 117 -7.94 7.87 12.06
C PRO A 117 -6.95 8.29 10.97
N TYR A 118 -6.60 7.37 10.06
CA TYR A 118 -5.63 7.66 9.01
C TYR A 118 -6.09 8.81 8.11
N TRP A 119 -7.33 8.74 7.60
CA TRP A 119 -7.86 9.81 6.75
C TRP A 119 -8.12 11.11 7.51
N TYR A 120 -8.49 11.02 8.79
CA TYR A 120 -8.60 12.19 9.65
C TYR A 120 -7.26 12.93 9.75
N LEU A 121 -6.17 12.22 10.09
CA LEU A 121 -4.83 12.79 10.18
C LEU A 121 -4.34 13.31 8.81
N PHE A 122 -4.57 12.55 7.74
CA PHE A 122 -4.19 12.95 6.39
C PHE A 122 -4.88 14.25 5.97
N PHE A 123 -6.16 14.45 6.26
CA PHE A 123 -6.86 15.70 5.92
C PHE A 123 -6.59 16.86 6.89
N LEU A 124 -6.00 16.59 8.04
CA LEU A 124 -5.71 17.59 9.06
C LEU A 124 -4.56 18.51 8.66
N ASP A 125 -3.57 18.01 7.91
CA ASP A 125 -2.42 18.80 7.49
C ASP A 125 -1.96 18.48 6.06
N LYS A 126 -2.06 19.48 5.17
CA LYS A 126 -1.57 19.41 3.78
C LYS A 126 -0.06 19.37 3.66
N THR A 127 0.67 19.85 4.67
CA THR A 127 2.14 20.01 4.55
C THR A 127 2.86 18.66 4.57
N THR A 128 2.23 17.63 5.12
CA THR A 128 2.76 16.27 5.24
C THR A 128 2.35 15.35 4.08
N TRP A 129 1.67 15.89 3.06
CA TRP A 129 1.15 15.11 1.94
C TRP A 129 2.27 14.56 1.05
N ASN A 130 2.29 13.23 0.92
CA ASN A 130 3.16 12.51 0.01
C ASN A 130 2.33 11.48 -0.79
N ASN A 131 2.77 11.17 -2.01
CA ASN A 131 2.19 10.13 -2.85
C ASN A 131 2.12 8.77 -2.14
N HIS A 132 3.13 8.47 -1.32
CA HIS A 132 3.16 7.24 -0.52
C HIS A 132 2.08 7.24 0.58
N SER A 133 1.92 8.35 1.31
CA SER A 133 0.85 8.49 2.31
C SER A 133 -0.53 8.31 1.66
N TYR A 134 -0.74 8.89 0.49
CA TYR A 134 -2.00 8.71 -0.25
C TYR A 134 -2.23 7.24 -0.65
N LEU A 135 -1.19 6.55 -1.14
CA LEU A 135 -1.28 5.12 -1.48
C LEU A 135 -1.62 4.26 -0.26
N TYR A 136 -1.01 4.51 0.90
CA TYR A 136 -1.28 3.74 2.12
C TYR A 136 -2.71 3.94 2.62
N GLY A 137 -3.23 5.17 2.59
CA GLY A 137 -4.62 5.46 2.94
C GLY A 137 -5.61 4.75 2.02
N LEU A 138 -5.36 4.77 0.70
CA LEU A 138 -6.18 4.04 -0.26
C LEU A 138 -6.08 2.53 -0.10
N CYS A 139 -4.88 1.97 0.12
CA CYS A 139 -4.70 0.55 0.38
C CYS A 139 -5.46 0.10 1.63
N GLY A 140 -5.40 0.87 2.73
CA GLY A 140 -6.18 0.60 3.95
C GLY A 140 -7.69 0.62 3.70
N PHE A 141 -8.17 1.63 2.97
CA PHE A 141 -9.57 1.73 2.58
C PHE A 141 -10.02 0.57 1.67
N LEU A 142 -9.20 0.18 0.70
CA LEU A 142 -9.50 -0.96 -0.17
C LEU A 142 -9.54 -2.27 0.62
N LEU A 143 -8.59 -2.47 1.54
CA LEU A 143 -8.53 -3.65 2.41
C LEU A 143 -9.84 -3.80 3.19
N PHE A 144 -10.46 -2.72 3.65
CA PHE A 144 -11.76 -2.78 4.33
C PHE A 144 -12.85 -3.48 3.49
N PHE A 145 -12.87 -3.32 2.17
CA PHE A 145 -13.86 -3.97 1.30
C PHE A 145 -13.49 -5.39 0.90
N MET A 146 -12.18 -5.70 0.88
CA MET A 146 -11.67 -7.01 0.49
C MET A 146 -11.82 -8.06 1.58
N ASP A 147 -11.73 -9.33 1.19
CA ASP A 147 -11.74 -10.47 2.10
C ASP A 147 -10.32 -11.00 2.34
N ALA A 148 -9.43 -10.15 2.86
CA ALA A 148 -8.05 -10.57 3.17
C ALA A 148 -7.92 -11.37 4.48
N ASN A 149 -9.04 -11.68 5.14
CA ASN A 149 -9.12 -12.48 6.36
C ASN A 149 -9.32 -13.98 6.10
N ARG A 150 -9.35 -14.44 4.84
CA ARG A 150 -9.57 -15.87 4.53
C ARG A 150 -8.33 -16.76 4.74
N TYR A 151 -7.14 -16.18 4.83
CA TYR A 151 -5.88 -16.94 5.00
C TYR A 151 -4.94 -16.28 6.02
N LEU A 152 -4.24 -17.12 6.81
CA LEU A 152 -3.32 -16.72 7.89
C LEU A 152 -3.85 -15.61 8.81
N SER A 153 -5.12 -15.66 9.17
CA SER A 153 -5.79 -14.71 10.04
C SER A 153 -6.23 -15.38 11.35
N ILE A 154 -6.28 -14.61 12.44
CA ILE A 154 -6.87 -15.08 13.70
C ILE A 154 -8.37 -15.39 13.51
N ASP A 155 -9.09 -14.59 12.70
CA ASP A 155 -10.49 -14.85 12.37
C ASP A 155 -10.69 -16.23 11.73
N GLY A 156 -9.78 -16.67 10.86
CA GLY A 156 -9.81 -18.01 10.25
C GLY A 156 -9.37 -19.14 11.20
N LEU A 157 -8.65 -18.83 12.27
CA LEU A 157 -8.40 -19.80 13.35
C LEU A 157 -9.65 -20.00 14.21
N MET A 158 -10.44 -18.94 14.41
CA MET A 158 -11.69 -18.97 15.19
C MET A 158 -12.87 -19.58 14.41
N ASP A 159 -12.97 -19.32 13.10
CA ASP A 159 -14.04 -19.85 12.24
C ASP A 159 -13.47 -20.67 11.07
N LYS A 160 -13.79 -21.98 11.08
CA LYS A 160 -13.36 -22.93 10.05
C LYS A 160 -13.97 -22.65 8.68
N ASN A 161 -15.11 -21.96 8.59
CA ASN A 161 -15.75 -21.61 7.31
C ASN A 161 -15.00 -20.50 6.57
N ILE A 162 -14.23 -19.68 7.30
CA ILE A 162 -13.46 -18.57 6.75
C ILE A 162 -12.07 -19.04 6.33
N ARG A 163 -11.53 -20.05 7.03
CA ARG A 163 -10.19 -20.59 6.85
C ARG A 163 -9.98 -21.19 5.47
N ASN A 164 -8.97 -20.73 4.76
CA ASN A 164 -8.58 -21.19 3.42
C ASN A 164 -9.71 -21.08 2.38
N ALA A 165 -10.69 -20.21 2.61
CA ALA A 165 -11.76 -19.97 1.65
C ALA A 165 -11.24 -19.19 0.44
N HIS A 166 -11.76 -19.52 -0.74
CA HIS A 166 -11.41 -18.80 -1.97
C HIS A 166 -11.83 -17.34 -1.91
N VAL A 167 -11.03 -16.49 -2.55
CA VAL A 167 -11.33 -15.06 -2.72
C VAL A 167 -11.59 -14.77 -4.20
N PRO A 168 -12.52 -13.86 -4.53
CA PRO A 168 -12.78 -13.50 -5.91
C PRO A 168 -11.61 -12.70 -6.50
N LEU A 169 -11.35 -12.88 -7.80
CA LEU A 169 -10.26 -12.25 -8.54
C LEU A 169 -10.26 -10.70 -8.44
N TRP A 170 -11.42 -10.07 -8.29
CA TRP A 170 -11.52 -8.60 -8.22
C TRP A 170 -10.71 -7.99 -7.06
N ASN A 171 -10.55 -8.71 -5.94
CA ASN A 171 -9.71 -8.27 -4.82
C ASN A 171 -8.28 -7.97 -5.30
N TYR A 172 -7.72 -8.84 -6.12
CA TYR A 172 -6.38 -8.67 -6.69
C TYR A 172 -6.35 -7.59 -7.76
N SER A 173 -7.36 -7.56 -8.63
CA SER A 173 -7.42 -6.64 -9.75
C SER A 173 -7.45 -5.18 -9.26
N ILE A 174 -8.28 -4.87 -8.26
CA ILE A 174 -8.37 -3.51 -7.72
C ILE A 174 -7.04 -3.07 -7.09
N LEU A 175 -6.39 -3.92 -6.29
CA LEU A 175 -5.09 -3.58 -5.69
C LEU A 175 -4.00 -3.37 -6.74
N ARG A 176 -3.93 -4.23 -7.77
CA ARG A 176 -2.94 -4.08 -8.85
C ARG A 176 -3.17 -2.80 -9.64
N ILE A 177 -4.43 -2.49 -9.96
CA ILE A 177 -4.81 -1.25 -10.63
C ILE A 177 -4.43 -0.04 -9.78
N GLN A 178 -4.68 -0.08 -8.47
CA GLN A 178 -4.34 1.00 -7.55
C GLN A 178 -2.83 1.28 -7.52
N ILE A 179 -2.01 0.24 -7.38
CA ILE A 179 -0.55 0.41 -7.41
C ILE A 179 -0.12 0.90 -8.80
N PHE A 180 -0.62 0.29 -9.88
CA PHE A 180 -0.31 0.71 -11.24
C PHE A 180 -0.58 2.21 -11.44
N PHE A 181 -1.72 2.74 -11.00
CA PHE A 181 -2.05 4.15 -11.16
C PHE A 181 -1.06 5.07 -10.45
N VAL A 182 -0.69 4.78 -9.20
CA VAL A 182 0.26 5.63 -8.47
C VAL A 182 1.63 5.65 -9.17
N TYR A 183 2.11 4.49 -9.61
CA TYR A 183 3.39 4.38 -10.32
C TYR A 183 3.35 4.99 -11.71
N PHE A 184 2.25 4.82 -12.42
CA PHE A 184 2.04 5.40 -13.74
C PHE A 184 2.04 6.93 -13.66
N MET A 185 1.28 7.50 -12.72
CA MET A 185 1.23 8.95 -12.51
C MET A 185 2.57 9.50 -12.01
N ALA A 186 3.27 8.79 -11.13
CA ALA A 186 4.61 9.17 -10.69
C ALA A 186 5.61 9.15 -11.87
N GLY A 187 5.53 8.15 -12.74
CA GLY A 187 6.32 8.05 -13.96
C GLY A 187 6.05 9.21 -14.91
N LEU A 188 4.78 9.56 -15.14
CA LEU A 188 4.39 10.72 -15.96
C LEU A 188 4.92 12.03 -15.37
N LYS A 189 4.88 12.22 -14.05
CA LYS A 189 5.41 13.44 -13.44
C LYS A 189 6.92 13.55 -13.62
N LYS A 190 7.65 12.44 -13.59
CA LYS A 190 9.10 12.41 -13.85
C LYS A 190 9.47 12.75 -15.30
N THR A 191 8.53 12.76 -16.25
CA THR A 191 8.79 13.21 -17.62
C THR A 191 8.62 14.72 -17.81
N GLU A 192 8.18 15.46 -16.79
CA GLU A 192 8.10 16.92 -16.86
C GLU A 192 9.50 17.55 -16.93
N LEU A 193 9.58 18.67 -17.66
CA LEU A 193 10.84 19.38 -17.90
C LEU A 193 11.55 19.80 -16.62
N ASP A 194 10.82 20.06 -15.53
CA ASP A 194 11.40 20.45 -14.25
C ASP A 194 12.10 19.29 -13.53
N TRP A 195 11.64 18.06 -13.75
CA TRP A 195 12.30 16.85 -13.28
C TRP A 195 13.47 16.46 -14.18
N ILE A 196 13.28 16.53 -15.50
CA ILE A 196 14.34 16.24 -16.49
C ILE A 196 15.51 17.23 -16.36
N LYS A 197 15.22 18.51 -16.13
CA LYS A 197 16.24 19.55 -15.92
C LYS A 197 16.78 19.59 -14.48
N GLY A 198 16.26 18.75 -13.58
CA GLY A 198 16.79 18.57 -12.23
C GLY A 198 16.47 19.69 -11.23
N TYR A 199 15.55 20.62 -11.55
CA TYR A 199 15.18 21.71 -10.66
C TYR A 199 14.52 21.21 -9.35
N SER A 200 13.84 20.06 -9.39
CA SER A 200 13.19 19.47 -8.21
C SER A 200 14.15 18.80 -7.20
N MET A 201 15.42 18.59 -7.56
CA MET A 201 16.42 17.88 -6.73
C MET A 201 17.65 18.77 -6.42
N GLY A 202 17.47 20.10 -6.39
CA GLY A 202 18.58 21.05 -6.26
C GLY A 202 19.47 20.85 -5.04
N THR A 203 18.88 20.57 -3.87
CA THR A 203 19.61 20.47 -2.58
C THR A 203 20.21 19.08 -2.33
N LEU A 204 19.60 18.02 -2.86
CA LEU A 204 20.05 16.64 -2.65
C LEU A 204 21.25 16.29 -3.55
N GLY A 205 21.29 16.85 -4.77
CA GLY A 205 22.40 16.68 -5.71
C GLY A 205 23.70 17.39 -5.32
N THR A 206 23.66 18.29 -4.33
CA THR A 206 24.83 19.02 -3.80
C THR A 206 25.38 18.42 -2.50
N HIS A 207 24.81 17.31 -2.02
CA HIS A 207 25.26 16.69 -0.79
C HIS A 207 26.59 15.93 -1.02
N TRP A 208 27.57 16.13 -0.14
CA TRP A 208 28.94 15.63 -0.25
C TRP A 208 29.07 14.11 -0.45
N VAL A 209 28.07 13.34 -0.01
CA VAL A 209 27.94 11.90 -0.28
C VAL A 209 27.95 11.56 -1.78
N PHE A 210 27.51 12.48 -2.64
CA PHE A 210 27.43 12.30 -4.09
C PHE A 210 28.62 12.93 -4.86
N ASP A 211 29.55 13.58 -4.17
CA ASP A 211 30.76 14.17 -4.75
C ASP A 211 31.72 13.17 -5.42
N PRO A 212 31.95 11.94 -4.90
CA PRO A 212 32.80 10.97 -5.60
C PRO A 212 32.19 10.43 -6.91
N PHE A 213 30.93 10.79 -7.21
CA PHE A 213 30.18 10.36 -8.39
C PHE A 213 29.93 11.51 -9.36
N ASN A 214 30.97 12.24 -9.81
CA ASN A 214 30.82 13.18 -10.92
C ASN A 214 32.05 13.34 -11.83
N PRO A 215 31.85 13.40 -13.16
CA PRO A 215 30.85 14.27 -13.82
C PRO A 215 29.61 13.59 -14.45
N SER A 216 29.53 12.25 -14.50
CA SER A 216 28.51 11.56 -15.33
C SER A 216 27.39 10.86 -14.53
N VAL A 217 27.39 10.96 -13.20
CA VAL A 217 26.54 10.13 -12.31
C VAL A 217 25.77 10.96 -11.27
N LYS A 218 25.83 12.31 -11.31
CA LYS A 218 24.98 13.20 -10.47
C LYS A 218 23.49 12.93 -10.60
N TYR A 219 23.05 12.46 -11.76
CA TYR A 219 21.64 12.39 -12.13
C TYR A 219 20.97 11.05 -11.78
N PHE A 220 21.75 10.01 -11.46
CA PHE A 220 21.22 8.64 -11.28
C PHE A 220 21.19 8.19 -9.81
N LEU A 221 22.04 8.75 -8.93
CA LEU A 221 22.21 8.26 -7.57
C LEU A 221 21.33 8.95 -6.51
N SER A 222 20.85 10.18 -6.75
CA SER A 222 19.83 10.81 -5.89
C SER A 222 18.49 10.05 -5.91
N ASP A 223 18.25 9.28 -6.96
CA ASP A 223 17.09 8.39 -7.10
C ASP A 223 17.17 7.18 -6.14
N ILE A 224 18.35 6.83 -5.59
CA ILE A 224 18.52 5.66 -4.70
C ILE A 224 18.06 5.91 -3.26
N VAL A 225 18.11 7.14 -2.75
CA VAL A 225 17.55 7.44 -1.42
C VAL A 225 16.01 7.45 -1.49
N SER A 226 15.44 7.88 -2.62
CA SER A 226 14.00 7.66 -2.92
C SER A 226 13.64 6.18 -3.09
N LYS A 227 14.63 5.29 -3.34
CA LYS A 227 14.39 3.84 -3.45
C LYS A 227 14.09 3.16 -2.13
N PHE A 228 14.37 3.76 -0.97
CA PHE A 228 14.00 3.14 0.31
C PHE A 228 12.46 3.15 0.50
N ASP A 229 11.77 4.21 0.06
CA ASP A 229 10.30 4.27 -0.03
C ASP A 229 9.72 3.50 -1.22
N PHE A 230 10.44 3.51 -2.36
CA PHE A 230 10.06 2.73 -3.55
C PHE A 230 10.13 1.21 -3.30
N CYS A 231 11.09 0.73 -2.50
CA CYS A 231 11.28 -0.70 -2.21
C CYS A 231 10.07 -1.32 -1.49
N HIS A 232 9.42 -0.56 -0.59
CA HIS A 232 8.25 -1.04 0.16
C HIS A 232 7.03 -1.27 -0.74
N SER A 233 6.77 -0.34 -1.64
CA SER A 233 5.64 -0.41 -2.57
C SER A 233 5.89 -1.40 -3.72
N ASP A 234 7.15 -1.52 -4.18
CA ASP A 234 7.56 -2.52 -5.17
C ASP A 234 7.50 -3.94 -4.61
N PHE A 235 7.89 -4.13 -3.34
CA PHE A 235 7.80 -5.42 -2.68
C PHE A 235 6.34 -5.89 -2.57
N LEU A 236 5.41 -4.99 -2.20
CA LEU A 236 3.98 -5.27 -2.17
C LEU A 236 3.43 -5.62 -3.56
N PHE A 237 3.84 -4.90 -4.62
CA PHE A 237 3.44 -5.22 -5.99
C PHE A 237 3.99 -6.59 -6.44
N LYS A 238 5.25 -6.88 -6.12
CA LYS A 238 5.92 -8.13 -6.49
C LYS A 238 5.25 -9.32 -5.81
N VAL A 239 4.89 -9.21 -4.53
CA VAL A 239 4.09 -10.21 -3.79
C VAL A 239 2.77 -10.52 -4.49
N MET A 240 2.06 -9.50 -5.01
CA MET A 240 0.81 -9.71 -5.74
C MET A 240 0.99 -10.25 -7.16
N SER A 241 2.19 -10.14 -7.74
CA SER A 241 2.53 -10.64 -9.07
C SER A 241 3.11 -12.05 -9.08
N VAL A 242 3.50 -12.62 -7.93
CA VAL A 242 3.96 -14.01 -7.85
C VAL A 242 2.79 -14.95 -8.11
N ARG A 243 2.75 -15.54 -9.32
CA ARG A 243 1.94 -16.74 -9.59
C ARG A 243 2.69 -17.96 -9.05
N ARG A 244 1.93 -18.94 -8.51
CA ARG A 244 2.47 -20.22 -8.01
C ARG A 244 3.34 -20.99 -9.02
N THR A 245 3.28 -20.68 -10.32
CA THR A 245 4.16 -21.28 -11.34
C THR A 245 5.65 -21.06 -11.09
N THR A 246 6.04 -20.02 -10.33
CA THR A 246 7.43 -19.79 -9.90
C THR A 246 7.82 -20.48 -8.58
N CYS A 247 6.87 -20.99 -7.79
CA CYS A 247 7.19 -21.78 -6.59
C CYS A 247 7.63 -23.21 -6.93
N ALA A 248 7.22 -23.74 -8.09
CA ALA A 248 7.66 -25.07 -8.55
C ALA A 248 9.17 -25.10 -8.89
N THR A 249 9.79 -23.96 -9.16
CA THR A 249 11.22 -23.84 -9.48
C THR A 249 12.11 -23.60 -8.26
N LEU A 250 11.54 -23.29 -7.09
CA LEU A 250 12.27 -22.93 -5.87
C LEU A 250 12.17 -23.95 -4.74
N GLY A 251 11.44 -25.07 -4.90
CA GLY A 251 11.48 -26.19 -3.95
C GLY A 251 11.02 -25.87 -2.52
N ILE A 252 10.30 -24.77 -2.30
CA ILE A 252 9.76 -24.43 -0.97
C ILE A 252 8.40 -25.10 -0.83
N ASN A 253 8.38 -26.20 -0.08
CA ASN A 253 7.20 -26.99 0.21
C ASN A 253 6.43 -26.36 1.39
N VAL A 254 5.39 -25.56 1.10
CA VAL A 254 4.53 -24.90 2.13
C VAL A 254 3.40 -25.85 2.60
N ALA A 255 3.67 -27.15 2.68
CA ALA A 255 2.73 -28.15 3.21
C ALA A 255 2.86 -28.36 4.73
N THR A 256 3.78 -27.66 5.39
CA THR A 256 3.98 -27.65 6.84
C THR A 256 4.22 -26.24 7.30
N LEU A 257 3.13 -25.53 7.65
CA LEU A 257 3.04 -24.43 8.62
C LEU A 257 1.58 -23.98 8.75
#